data_AF-A0A6C0HDZ2-F1
#
_entry.id   AF-A0A6C0HDZ2-F1
#
_cell.length_a   1.000
_cell.length_b   1.000
_cell.length_c   1.000
_cell.angle_alpha   90.00
_cell.angle_beta   90.00
_cell.angle_gamma   90.00
#
_symmetry.space_group_name_H-M   'P 1'
#
loop_
_entity.id
_entity.type
_entity.pdbx_description
1 polymer ?
#
loop_
_entity_poly.entity_id
_entity_poly.type
_entity_poly.pdbx_seq_one_letter_code
_entity_poly.pdbx_strand_id
1 'polypeptide(L)' 'MSESRDVVQVMEKMLEIIPASEIELIDDIKIYKDALWNQAPEAKRTKDCWIPITSIMNHHITSIDSHWKIQLAKLFNNQ' A
#
# COMPACT_ATOMS: atom_id res chain seq x y z
N MET A 1 -10.21 -8.07 -18.72
CA MET A 1 -10.51 -8.78 -17.46
C MET A 1 -9.61 -8.17 -16.42
N SER A 2 -10.13 -7.29 -15.56
CA SER A 2 -9.32 -6.62 -14.55
C SER A 2 -9.04 -7.62 -13.44
N GLU A 3 -7.85 -8.21 -13.43
CA GLU A 3 -7.37 -9.03 -12.33
C GLU A 3 -7.57 -8.23 -11.04
N SER A 4 -8.42 -8.73 -10.15
CA SER A 4 -8.72 -8.07 -8.88
C SER A 4 -7.42 -8.03 -8.06
N ARG A 5 -6.76 -6.87 -8.05
CA ARG A 5 -5.46 -6.67 -7.38
C ARG A 5 -5.62 -6.96 -5.89
N ASP A 6 -4.78 -7.88 -5.40
CA ASP A 6 -4.68 -8.18 -3.98
C ASP A 6 -3.91 -7.05 -3.30
N VAL A 7 -4.54 -6.40 -2.32
CA VAL A 7 -3.92 -5.30 -1.58
C VAL A 7 -2.63 -5.71 -0.88
N VAL A 8 -2.51 -6.97 -0.43
CA VAL A 8 -1.32 -7.48 0.26
C VAL A 8 -0.13 -7.53 -0.68
N GLN A 9 -0.32 -8.03 -1.91
CA GLN A 9 0.74 -8.05 -2.92
C GLN A 9 1.22 -6.64 -3.28
N VAL A 10 0.30 -5.68 -3.29
CA VAL A 10 0.63 -4.28 -3.55
C VAL A 10 1.44 -3.72 -2.38
N MET A 11 1.00 -3.93 -1.14
CA MET A 11 1.73 -3.51 0.06
C MET A 11 3.16 -4.10 0.12
N GLU A 12 3.35 -5.34 -0.32
CA GLU A 12 4.70 -5.94 -0.37
C GLU A 12 5.61 -5.21 -1.35
N LYS A 13 5.13 -4.89 -2.56
CA LYS A 13 5.88 -4.07 -3.52
C LYS A 13 6.12 -2.65 -3.02
N MET A 14 5.19 -2.08 -2.27
CA MET A 14 5.37 -0.77 -1.66
C MET A 14 6.55 -0.77 -0.69
N LEU A 15 6.63 -1.79 0.18
CA LEU A 15 7.71 -1.93 1.16
C LEU A 15 9.09 -2.08 0.51
N GLU A 16 9.18 -2.57 -0.73
CA GLU A 16 10.44 -2.61 -1.50
C GLU A 16 10.84 -1.25 -2.08
N ILE A 17 9.87 -0.35 -2.33
CA ILE A 17 10.09 0.98 -2.91
C ILE A 17 10.38 2.02 -1.82
N ILE A 18 9.72 1.91 -0.67
CA ILE A 18 9.83 2.86 0.43
C ILE A 18 11.24 2.77 1.03
N PRO A 19 11.99 3.89 1.13
CA PRO A 19 13.31 3.86 1.73
C PRO A 19 13.22 3.54 3.22
N ALA A 20 14.22 2.84 3.74
CA ALA A 20 14.27 2.42 5.14
C ALA A 20 14.27 3.58 6.16
N SER A 21 14.46 4.82 5.71
CA SER A 21 14.32 6.03 6.53
C SER A 21 12.88 6.33 6.92
N GLU A 22 11.89 5.89 6.13
CA GLU A 22 10.46 6.14 6.37
C GLU A 22 9.89 5.06 7.32
N ILE A 23 10.46 4.98 8.52
CA ILE A 23 10.20 3.92 9.48
C ILE A 23 8.72 3.87 9.86
N GLU A 24 8.10 5.03 10.13
CA GLU A 24 6.70 5.13 10.55
C GLU A 24 5.73 4.64 9.46
N LEU A 25 5.95 5.05 8.21
CA LEU A 25 5.17 4.56 7.07
C LEU A 25 5.33 3.05 6.87
N ILE A 26 6.55 2.53 6.96
CA ILE A 26 6.83 1.10 6.85
C ILE A 26 6.10 0.32 7.95
N ASP A 27 6.13 0.82 9.18
CA ASP A 27 5.49 0.18 10.32
C ASP A 27 3.97 0.14 10.17
N ASP A 28 3.34 1.26 9.82
CA ASP A 28 1.90 1.34 9.58
C ASP A 28 1.44 0.38 8.47
N ILE A 29 2.20 0.29 7.37
CA ILE A 29 1.91 -0.66 6.29
C ILE A 29 2.03 -2.10 6.79
N LYS A 30 3.04 -2.42 7.60
CA LYS A 30 3.24 -3.77 8.15
C LYS A 30 2.14 -4.14 9.14
N ILE A 31 1.77 -3.24 10.04
CA ILE A 31 0.68 -3.42 11.00
C ILE A 31 -0.62 -3.70 10.24
N TYR A 32 -0.92 -2.91 9.22
CA TYR A 32 -2.11 -3.12 8.41
C TYR A 32 -2.05 -4.42 7.61
N LYS A 33 -0.89 -4.78 7.05
CA LYS A 33 -0.68 -6.08 6.38
C LYS A 33 -0.94 -7.26 7.31
N ASP A 34 -0.47 -7.18 8.56
CA ASP A 34 -0.69 -8.21 9.58
C ASP A 34 -2.18 -8.30 9.99
N ALA A 35 -2.85 -7.16 10.13
CA ALA A 35 -4.30 -7.11 10.38
C ALA A 35 -5.12 -7.80 9.26
N LEU A 36 -4.62 -7.79 8.03
CA LEU A 36 -5.22 -8.47 6.89
C LEU A 36 -4.83 -9.95 6.79
N TRP A 37 -3.90 -10.47 7.59
CA TRP A 37 -3.44 -11.86 7.51
C TRP A 37 -4.60 -12.87 7.58
N ASN A 38 -5.55 -12.63 8.48
CA ASN A 38 -6.71 -13.49 8.72
C ASN A 38 -7.91 -13.25 7.78
N GLN A 39 -7.81 -12.33 6.82
CA GLN A 39 -8.88 -12.02 5.87
C GLN A 39 -8.87 -13.00 4.68
N ALA A 40 -10.05 -13.33 4.16
CA ALA A 40 -10.18 -14.12 2.93
C ALA A 40 -9.59 -13.35 1.72
N PRO A 41 -8.99 -14.04 0.73
CA PRO A 41 -8.39 -13.39 -0.45
C PRO A 41 -9.41 -12.58 -1.27
N GLU A 42 -10.68 -12.97 -1.27
CA GLU A 42 -11.76 -12.22 -1.92
C GLU A 42 -12.05 -10.90 -1.19
N ALA A 43 -11.97 -10.90 0.14
CA ALA A 43 -12.11 -9.68 0.95
C ALA A 43 -10.93 -8.73 0.71
N LYS A 44 -9.70 -9.25 0.58
CA LYS A 44 -8.48 -8.47 0.29
C LYS A 44 -8.51 -7.71 -1.05
N ARG A 45 -9.45 -8.06 -1.92
CA ARG A 45 -9.66 -7.45 -3.25
C ARG A 45 -10.80 -6.42 -3.25
N THR A 46 -11.55 -6.29 -2.15
CA THR A 46 -12.64 -5.31 -2.06
C THR A 46 -12.11 -3.91 -1.75
N LYS A 47 -12.91 -2.90 -2.08
CA LYS A 47 -12.58 -1.49 -1.78
C LYS A 47 -12.35 -1.27 -0.29
N ASP A 48 -13.01 -2.03 0.58
CA ASP A 48 -12.86 -1.94 2.03
C ASP A 48 -11.44 -2.20 2.51
N CYS A 49 -10.66 -3.04 1.83
CA CYS A 49 -9.26 -3.23 2.17
C CYS A 49 -8.33 -2.19 1.53
N TRP A 50 -8.75 -1.54 0.45
CA TRP A 50 -7.99 -0.50 -0.25
C TRP A 50 -8.13 0.89 0.40
N ILE A 51 -9.26 1.18 1.05
CA ILE A 51 -9.50 2.47 1.71
C ILE A 51 -8.49 2.73 2.84
N PRO A 52 -8.24 1.80 3.78
CA PRO A 52 -7.32 2.06 4.90
C PRO A 52 -5.88 2.28 4.44
N ILE A 53 -5.38 1.46 3.50
CA ILE A 53 -4.02 1.66 2.97
C ILE A 53 -3.88 2.99 2.21
N THR A 54 -4.93 3.42 1.49
CA THR A 54 -4.94 4.74 0.85
C THR A 54 -4.88 5.86 1.89
N SER A 55 -5.56 5.69 3.04
CA SER A 55 -5.50 6.63 4.15
C SER A 55 -4.11 6.72 4.77
N ILE A 56 -3.45 5.58 5.02
CA ILE A 56 -2.07 5.52 5.52
C ILE A 56 -1.14 6.29 4.56
N MET A 57 -1.27 6.02 3.27
CA MET A 57 -0.47 6.69 2.24
C MET A 57 -0.69 8.20 2.21
N ASN A 58 -1.94 8.67 2.24
CA ASN A 58 -2.24 10.10 2.24
C ASN A 58 -1.82 10.81 3.53
N HIS A 59 -1.73 10.08 4.64
CA HIS A 59 -1.24 10.63 5.91
C HIS A 59 0.27 10.90 5.86
N HIS A 60 1.05 9.94 5.36
CA HIS A 60 2.51 10.03 5.31
C HIS A 60 3.04 10.75 4.07
N ILE A 61 2.34 10.68 2.94
CA ILE A 61 2.76 11.29 1.67
C ILE A 61 1.87 12.49 1.38
N THR A 62 2.25 13.63 1.96
CA THR A 62 1.56 14.92 1.75
C THR A 62 1.99 15.62 0.46
N SER A 63 3.14 15.24 -0.11
CA SER A 63 3.69 15.80 -1.36
C SER A 63 4.53 14.76 -2.09
N ILE A 64 4.46 14.76 -3.42
CA ILE A 64 5.25 13.88 -4.30
C ILE A 64 6.51 14.64 -4.77
N ASP A 65 7.46 14.77 -3.85
CA ASP A 65 8.74 15.49 -4.06
C ASP A 65 9.92 14.54 -4.34
N SER A 66 9.72 13.23 -4.21
CA SER A 66 10.78 12.23 -4.22
C SER A 66 10.53 11.10 -5.22
N HIS A 67 11.61 10.54 -5.76
CA HIS A 67 11.53 9.49 -6.79
C HIS A 67 10.74 8.25 -6.33
N TRP A 68 10.97 7.79 -5.10
CA TRP A 68 10.26 6.63 -4.53
C TRP A 68 8.75 6.89 -4.39
N LYS A 69 8.33 8.13 -4.07
CA LYS A 69 6.93 8.54 -4.00
C LYS A 69 6.26 8.50 -5.38
N ILE A 70 6.99 8.89 -6.43
CA ILE A 70 6.52 8.77 -7.83
C ILE A 70 6.34 7.31 -8.20
N GLN A 71 7.29 6.44 -7.85
CA GLN A 71 7.18 4.99 -8.10
C GLN A 71 5.99 4.38 -7.35
N LEU A 72 5.75 4.78 -6.10
CA LEU A 72 4.56 4.40 -5.34
C LEU A 72 3.26 4.85 -6.01
N ALA A 73 3.19 6.10 -6.45
CA ALA A 73 2.00 6.61 -7.13
C ALA A 73 1.71 5.83 -8.41
N LYS A 74 2.74 5.45 -9.18
CA LYS A 74 2.59 4.58 -10.36
C LYS A 74 2.08 3.19 -9.98
N LEU A 75 2.67 2.58 -8.95
CA LEU A 75 2.25 1.28 -8.43
C LEU A 75 0.76 1.29 -8.03
N PHE A 76 0.32 2.32 -7.30
CA PHE A 76 -1.08 2.50 -6.90
C PHE A 76 -2.03 2.68 -8.09
N ASN A 77 -1.65 3.52 -9.05
CA ASN A 77 -2.48 3.83 -10.22
C ASN A 77 -2.44 2.76 -11.32
N ASN A 78 -1.74 1.63 -11.10
CA ASN A 78 -1.55 0.57 -12.10
C ASN A 78 -0.87 1.07 -13.39
N GLN A 79 0.12 1.95 -13.25
CA GLN A 79 0.95 2.46 -14.35
C GLN A 79 2.39 1.94 -14.29
#